data_AF-A0A7V1REY1-F1
#
_entry.id   AF-A0A7V1REY1-F1
#
_cell.length_a   1.000
_cell.length_b   1.000
_cell.length_c   1.000
_cell.angle_alpha   90.00
_cell.angle_beta   90.00
_cell.angle_gamma   90.00
#
_symmetry.space_group_name_H-M   'P 1'
#
loop_
_entity.id
_entity.type
_entity.pdbx_description
1 polymer ?
#
loop_
_entity_poly.entity_id
_entity_poly.type
_entity_poly.pdbx_seq_one_letter_code
_entity_poly.pdbx_strand_id
1 'polypeptide(L)'
;MEISQISPRYVFELASFKKALEQRNRLLKELRDRPLGGSLLDAWSEQIVVHGSPLIDRRRFFLEHLAPLADEAHRELTDGEESLAIRYVSSIPLPGAGGTPALEESFRGELVRLCAEELRRGASLAGPQRDDVQFLINGMDARVFGSQGQQRTAVLALKLAQYRLMEEYVGEPPVVLLDDVMSDLDERRREHLLRWVRRRCQTLLTCTSLRDLPSDLVGEACVHRVCGGGIVPAPTERELE
;
A
#
# COMPACT_ATOMS: atom_id res chain seq x y z
N MET A 1 -3.11 -0.51 -3.25
CA MET A 1 -3.40 -1.67 -4.12
C MET A 1 -4.10 -2.78 -3.33
N GLU A 2 -3.95 -2.77 -2.02
CA GLU A 2 -4.37 -3.77 -1.05
C GLU A 2 -5.84 -3.59 -0.66
N ILE A 3 -6.33 -2.35 -0.54
CA ILE A 3 -7.76 -2.04 -0.37
C ILE A 3 -8.61 -2.66 -1.49
N SER A 4 -8.06 -2.72 -2.71
CA SER A 4 -8.73 -3.33 -3.87
C SER A 4 -8.93 -4.84 -3.73
N GLN A 5 -8.13 -5.54 -2.92
CA GLN A 5 -8.27 -6.97 -2.68
C GLN A 5 -9.44 -7.29 -1.74
N ILE A 6 -9.81 -6.34 -0.87
CA ILE A 6 -10.83 -6.53 0.18
C ILE A 6 -12.11 -5.70 -0.06
N SER A 7 -12.13 -4.84 -1.08
CA SER A 7 -13.27 -3.94 -1.35
C SER A 7 -13.57 -3.82 -2.85
N PRO A 8 -14.57 -4.58 -3.36
CA PRO A 8 -15.07 -4.44 -4.72
C PRO A 8 -15.58 -3.01 -5.02
N ARG A 9 -16.17 -2.36 -4.01
CA ARG A 9 -16.62 -0.97 -4.11
C ARG A 9 -15.45 -0.03 -4.39
N TYR A 10 -14.33 -0.17 -3.67
CA TYR A 10 -13.14 0.66 -3.93
C TYR A 10 -12.62 0.50 -5.36
N VAL A 11 -12.68 -0.71 -5.92
CA VAL A 11 -12.28 -0.96 -7.32
C VAL A 11 -13.19 -0.21 -8.29
N PHE A 12 -14.50 -0.26 -8.08
CA PHE A 12 -15.47 0.49 -8.88
C PHE A 12 -15.23 2.01 -8.80
N GLU A 13 -15.11 2.57 -7.60
CA GLU A 13 -14.87 4.01 -7.42
C GLU A 13 -13.56 4.44 -8.07
N LEU A 14 -12.51 3.63 -7.97
CA LEU A 14 -11.21 3.92 -8.57
C LEU A 14 -11.28 3.94 -10.10
N ALA A 15 -12.01 3.00 -10.71
CA ALA A 15 -12.19 2.95 -12.15
C ALA A 15 -13.01 4.15 -12.66
N SER A 16 -14.12 4.45 -11.99
CA SER A 16 -14.99 5.59 -12.32
C SER A 16 -14.26 6.92 -12.16
N PHE A 17 -13.50 7.06 -11.07
CA PHE A 17 -12.65 8.22 -10.82
C PHE A 17 -11.60 8.43 -11.92
N LYS A 18 -10.85 7.38 -12.28
CA LYS A 18 -9.83 7.47 -13.34
C LYS A 18 -10.42 7.91 -14.67
N LYS A 19 -11.57 7.35 -15.05
CA LYS A 19 -12.28 7.74 -16.27
C LYS A 19 -12.70 9.21 -16.23
N ALA A 20 -13.30 9.67 -15.14
CA ALA A 20 -13.72 11.07 -14.98
C ALA A 20 -12.51 12.03 -15.01
N LEU A 21 -11.41 11.66 -14.34
CA LEU A 21 -10.16 12.43 -14.32
C LEU A 21 -9.56 12.58 -15.72
N GLU A 22 -9.56 11.51 -16.52
CA GLU A 22 -9.09 11.56 -17.91
C GLU A 22 -9.92 12.50 -18.77
N GLN A 23 -11.26 12.45 -18.67
CA GLN A 23 -12.14 13.36 -19.40
C GLN A 23 -11.95 14.82 -18.94
N ARG A 24 -11.87 15.06 -17.64
CA ARG A 24 -11.61 16.38 -17.08
C ARG A 24 -10.28 16.96 -17.56
N ASN A 25 -9.21 16.18 -17.52
CA ASN A 25 -7.88 16.62 -17.97
C ASN A 25 -7.85 16.90 -19.48
N ARG A 26 -8.62 16.16 -20.28
CA ARG A 26 -8.77 16.45 -21.71
C ARG A 26 -9.43 17.81 -21.92
N LEU A 27 -10.54 18.07 -21.24
CA LEU A 27 -11.25 19.35 -21.31
C LEU A 27 -10.39 20.52 -20.80
N LEU A 28 -9.63 20.34 -19.73
CA LEU A 28 -8.71 21.39 -19.25
C LEU A 28 -7.67 21.78 -20.31
N LYS A 29 -7.14 20.81 -21.06
CA LYS A 29 -6.20 21.08 -22.18
C LYS A 29 -6.91 21.80 -23.32
N GLU A 30 -8.11 21.35 -23.69
CA GLU A 30 -8.90 21.99 -24.75
C GLU A 30 -9.26 23.44 -24.39
N LEU A 31 -9.70 23.69 -23.16
CA LEU A 31 -10.07 25.02 -22.66
C LEU A 31 -8.87 25.97 -22.54
N ARG A 32 -7.69 25.43 -22.23
CA ARG A 32 -6.42 26.18 -22.25
C ARG A 32 -6.11 26.71 -23.65
N ASP A 33 -6.34 25.88 -24.67
CA ASP A 33 -6.00 26.20 -26.06
C ASP A 33 -7.15 26.95 -26.77
N ARG A 34 -8.41 26.75 -26.35
CA ARG A 34 -9.64 27.41 -26.84
C ARG A 34 -10.67 27.61 -25.71
N PRO A 35 -10.88 28.84 -25.21
CA PRO A 35 -11.87 29.11 -24.18
C PRO A 35 -13.30 28.98 -24.74
N LEU A 36 -13.92 27.81 -24.56
CA LEU A 36 -15.34 27.53 -24.84
C LEU A 36 -16.10 27.37 -23.52
N GLY A 37 -17.43 27.46 -23.55
CA GLY A 37 -18.28 27.48 -22.34
C GLY A 37 -18.05 26.29 -21.38
N GLY A 38 -17.96 26.58 -20.08
CA GLY A 38 -17.44 25.68 -19.03
C GLY A 38 -18.38 24.60 -18.48
N SER A 39 -19.61 24.46 -18.97
CA SER A 39 -20.63 23.57 -18.38
C SER A 39 -20.23 22.08 -18.36
N LEU A 40 -19.43 21.63 -19.33
CA LEU A 40 -18.91 20.26 -19.36
C LEU A 40 -17.81 20.04 -18.31
N LEU A 41 -16.98 21.05 -18.04
CA LEU A 41 -15.92 20.94 -17.04
C LEU A 41 -16.52 20.79 -15.64
N ASP A 42 -17.61 21.49 -15.35
CA ASP A 42 -18.32 21.39 -14.07
C ASP A 42 -18.90 19.99 -13.87
N ALA A 43 -19.52 19.41 -14.90
CA ALA A 43 -20.07 18.05 -14.84
C ALA A 43 -18.99 17.00 -14.52
N TRP A 44 -17.83 17.06 -15.18
CA TRP A 44 -16.72 16.16 -14.89
C TRP A 44 -16.03 16.47 -13.55
N SER A 45 -16.05 17.73 -13.12
CA SER A 45 -15.56 18.12 -11.79
C SER A 45 -16.42 17.49 -10.69
N GLU A 46 -17.74 17.43 -10.87
CA GLU A 46 -18.61 16.73 -9.92
C GLU A 46 -18.36 15.22 -9.93
N GLN A 47 -18.13 14.61 -11.09
CA GLN A 47 -17.82 13.17 -11.16
C GLN A 47 -16.52 12.79 -10.45
N ILE A 48 -15.47 13.61 -10.54
CA ILE A 48 -14.24 13.35 -9.78
C ILE A 48 -14.45 13.54 -8.27
N VAL A 49 -15.35 14.42 -7.85
CA VAL A 49 -15.71 14.61 -6.43
C VAL A 49 -16.46 13.40 -5.90
N VAL A 50 -17.53 12.98 -6.60
CA VAL A 50 -18.39 11.85 -6.22
C VAL A 50 -17.59 10.55 -6.10
N HIS A 51 -16.70 10.27 -7.06
CA HIS A 51 -15.92 9.03 -7.04
C HIS A 51 -14.59 9.16 -6.27
N GLY A 52 -14.05 10.37 -6.15
CA GLY A 52 -12.77 10.59 -5.46
C GLY A 52 -12.91 10.67 -3.94
N SER A 53 -14.01 11.23 -3.43
CA SER A 53 -14.22 11.36 -1.98
C SER A 53 -14.29 10.01 -1.26
N PRO A 54 -15.04 8.99 -1.76
CA PRO A 54 -15.01 7.64 -1.18
C PRO A 54 -13.62 6.99 -1.18
N LEU A 55 -12.77 7.30 -2.18
CA LEU A 55 -11.40 6.77 -2.25
C LEU A 55 -10.52 7.36 -1.15
N ILE A 56 -10.55 8.68 -0.98
CA ILE A 56 -9.81 9.38 0.07
C ILE A 56 -10.27 8.87 1.44
N ASP A 57 -11.59 8.77 1.65
CA ASP A 57 -12.15 8.28 2.91
C ASP A 57 -11.70 6.86 3.24
N ARG A 58 -11.74 5.94 2.25
CA ARG A 58 -11.26 4.57 2.46
C ARG A 58 -9.76 4.46 2.65
N ARG A 59 -8.95 5.28 1.97
CA ARG A 59 -7.50 5.30 2.18
C ARG A 59 -7.14 5.78 3.58
N ARG A 60 -7.79 6.85 4.05
CA ARG A 60 -7.65 7.35 5.42
C ARG A 60 -7.99 6.26 6.42
N PHE A 61 -9.20 5.69 6.32
CA PHE A 61 -9.64 4.61 7.21
C PHE A 61 -8.65 3.43 7.22
N PHE A 62 -8.22 2.98 6.04
CA PHE A 62 -7.27 1.89 5.93
C PHE A 62 -5.93 2.20 6.62
N LEU A 63 -5.38 3.40 6.41
CA LEU A 63 -4.11 3.80 7.03
C LEU A 63 -4.24 4.00 8.54
N GLU A 64 -5.38 4.48 9.04
CA GLU A 64 -5.65 4.60 10.48
C GLU A 64 -5.62 3.26 11.20
N HIS A 65 -6.09 2.18 10.55
CA HIS A 65 -6.06 0.83 11.11
C HIS A 65 -4.73 0.11 10.86
N LEU A 66 -4.07 0.39 9.72
CA LEU A 66 -2.79 -0.21 9.38
C LEU A 66 -1.62 0.36 10.21
N ALA A 67 -1.63 1.66 10.49
CA ALA A 67 -0.55 2.35 11.20
C ALA A 67 -0.17 1.71 12.56
N PRO A 68 -1.11 1.43 13.48
CA PRO A 68 -0.76 0.82 14.77
C PRO A 68 -0.19 -0.60 14.59
N LEU A 69 -0.73 -1.40 13.67
CA LEU A 69 -0.23 -2.74 13.37
C LEU A 69 1.18 -2.71 12.77
N ALA A 70 1.46 -1.71 11.94
CA ALA A 70 2.78 -1.51 11.33
C ALA A 70 3.82 -1.06 12.37
N ASP A 71 3.46 -0.17 13.30
CA ASP A 71 4.34 0.23 14.41
C ASP A 71 4.65 -0.95 15.33
N GLU A 72 3.65 -1.75 15.69
CA GLU A 72 3.82 -2.96 16.51
C GLU A 72 4.78 -3.94 15.83
N ALA A 73 4.54 -4.28 14.57
CA ALA A 73 5.41 -5.17 13.80
C ALA A 73 6.84 -4.60 13.64
N HIS A 74 6.97 -3.28 13.47
CA HIS A 74 8.27 -2.63 13.33
C HIS A 74 9.07 -2.68 14.63
N ARG A 75 8.43 -2.45 15.78
CA ARG A 75 9.06 -2.61 17.10
C ARG A 75 9.49 -4.05 17.35
N GLU A 76 8.66 -5.03 16.98
CA GLU A 76 9.03 -6.46 17.09
C GLU A 76 10.28 -6.78 16.26
N LEU A 77 10.43 -6.21 15.06
CA LEU A 77 11.59 -6.45 14.19
C LEU A 77 12.85 -5.70 14.63
N THR A 78 12.69 -4.60 15.36
CA THR A 78 13.77 -3.71 15.79
C THR A 78 14.12 -3.88 17.27
N ASP A 79 13.56 -4.88 17.96
CA ASP A 79 13.70 -5.08 19.41
C ASP A 79 13.30 -3.83 20.23
N GLY A 80 12.35 -3.06 19.69
CA GLY A 80 11.84 -1.83 20.30
C GLY A 80 12.75 -0.60 20.15
N GLU A 81 13.85 -0.69 19.42
CA GLU A 81 14.77 0.44 19.19
C GLU A 81 14.18 1.53 18.29
N GLU A 82 13.22 1.16 17.43
CA GLU A 82 12.62 2.06 16.46
C GLU A 82 11.10 2.06 16.51
N SER A 83 10.51 3.20 16.18
CA SER A 83 9.07 3.40 16.03
C SER A 83 8.74 3.79 14.60
N LEU A 84 7.61 3.31 14.09
CA LEU A 84 7.14 3.60 12.74
C LEU A 84 5.80 4.34 12.80
N ALA A 85 5.76 5.55 12.27
CA ALA A 85 4.52 6.29 12.06
C ALA A 85 4.17 6.34 10.57
N ILE A 86 2.88 6.22 10.27
CA ILE A 86 2.35 6.34 8.90
C ILE A 86 1.38 7.50 8.88
N ARG A 87 1.54 8.41 7.91
CA ARG A 87 0.66 9.59 7.75
C ARG A 87 0.10 9.63 6.34
N TYR A 88 -1.20 9.82 6.24
CA TYR A 88 -1.85 10.10 4.96
C TYR A 88 -1.74 11.58 4.64
N VAL A 89 -1.16 11.89 3.48
CA VAL A 89 -0.98 13.26 2.99
C VAL A 89 -1.95 13.48 1.84
N SER A 90 -3.11 14.04 2.17
CA SER A 90 -4.15 14.35 1.20
C SER A 90 -3.88 15.70 0.51
N SER A 91 -4.10 15.74 -0.80
CA SER A 91 -4.15 16.97 -1.60
C SER A 91 -5.42 17.80 -1.33
N ILE A 92 -6.44 17.16 -0.75
CA ILE A 92 -7.70 17.80 -0.31
C ILE A 92 -7.65 17.99 1.21
N PRO A 93 -8.03 19.16 1.74
CA PRO A 93 -8.18 19.35 3.18
C PRO A 93 -9.15 18.30 3.77
N LEU A 94 -8.68 17.52 4.75
CA LEU A 94 -9.51 16.48 5.36
C LEU A 94 -10.41 17.09 6.44
N PRO A 95 -11.74 16.95 6.35
CA PRO A 95 -12.63 17.41 7.40
C PRO A 95 -12.49 16.52 8.64
N GLY A 96 -12.53 17.12 9.83
CA GLY A 96 -12.47 16.40 11.11
C GLY A 96 -13.75 15.64 11.48
N ALA A 97 -14.89 15.99 10.88
CA ALA A 97 -16.20 15.36 11.08
C ALA A 97 -17.06 15.46 9.82
N GLY A 98 -18.16 14.72 9.76
CA GLY A 98 -19.15 14.83 8.67
C GLY A 98 -18.96 13.85 7.49
N GLY A 99 -18.00 12.93 7.58
CA GLY A 99 -17.86 11.79 6.65
C GLY A 99 -17.65 12.21 5.19
N THR A 100 -18.14 11.37 4.27
CA THR A 100 -18.02 11.61 2.81
C THR A 100 -18.65 12.93 2.36
N PRO A 101 -19.84 13.37 2.82
CA PRO A 101 -20.43 14.64 2.38
C PRO A 101 -19.56 15.87 2.69
N ALA A 102 -18.98 15.95 3.89
CA ALA A 102 -18.08 17.06 4.24
C ALA A 102 -16.79 17.03 3.41
N LEU A 103 -16.32 15.83 3.04
CA LEU A 103 -15.15 15.68 2.20
C LEU A 103 -15.43 16.07 0.74
N GLU A 104 -16.62 15.76 0.23
CA GLU A 104 -17.05 16.22 -1.09
C GLU A 104 -17.13 17.74 -1.15
N GLU A 105 -17.67 18.39 -0.12
CA GLU A 105 -17.69 19.85 -0.03
C GLU A 105 -16.28 20.45 -0.02
N SER A 106 -15.37 19.88 0.79
CA SER A 106 -13.97 20.31 0.81
C SER A 106 -13.29 20.11 -0.55
N PHE A 107 -13.55 18.99 -1.22
CA PHE A 107 -13.01 18.70 -2.55
C PHE A 107 -13.54 19.68 -3.60
N ARG A 108 -14.85 19.97 -3.61
CA ARG A 108 -15.42 21.01 -4.49
C ARG A 108 -14.76 22.36 -4.25
N GLY A 109 -14.61 22.77 -2.99
CA GLY A 109 -13.94 24.02 -2.61
C GLY A 109 -12.50 24.10 -3.14
N GLU A 110 -11.75 22.99 -3.03
CA GLU A 110 -10.37 22.92 -3.50
C GLU A 110 -10.26 22.98 -5.04
N LEU A 111 -11.19 22.35 -5.76
CA LEU A 111 -11.26 22.46 -7.22
C LEU A 111 -11.57 23.89 -7.68
N VAL A 112 -12.50 24.58 -7.00
CA VAL A 112 -12.79 26.00 -7.28
C VAL A 112 -11.55 26.85 -7.04
N ARG A 113 -10.84 26.64 -5.92
CA ARG A 113 -9.62 27.35 -5.56
C ARG A 113 -8.51 27.17 -6.59
N LEU A 114 -8.36 25.97 -7.14
CA LEU A 114 -7.30 25.62 -8.09
C LEU A 114 -7.68 25.82 -9.57
N CYS A 115 -8.94 26.14 -9.87
CA CYS A 115 -9.48 26.15 -11.24
C CYS A 115 -8.61 26.95 -12.23
N ALA A 116 -8.22 28.17 -11.88
CA ALA A 116 -7.38 29.02 -12.75
C ALA A 116 -6.00 28.37 -13.04
N GLU A 117 -5.41 27.73 -12.04
CA GLU A 117 -4.12 27.04 -12.17
C GLU A 117 -4.25 25.76 -12.98
N GLU A 118 -5.31 24.99 -12.77
CA GLU A 118 -5.60 23.76 -13.50
C GLU A 118 -5.89 24.02 -14.98
N LEU A 119 -6.60 25.11 -15.30
CA LEU A 119 -6.80 25.59 -16.67
C LEU A 119 -5.47 25.97 -17.32
N ARG A 120 -4.63 26.76 -16.61
CA ARG A 120 -3.32 27.15 -17.12
C ARG A 120 -2.42 25.94 -17.41
N ARG A 121 -2.42 24.93 -16.54
CA ARG A 121 -1.61 23.72 -16.70
C ARG A 121 -2.22 22.69 -17.64
N GLY A 122 -3.54 22.74 -17.88
CA GLY A 122 -4.26 21.70 -18.60
C GLY A 122 -4.29 20.36 -17.85
N ALA A 123 -4.35 20.40 -16.51
CA ALA A 123 -4.30 19.20 -15.68
C ALA A 123 -4.92 19.43 -14.31
N SER A 124 -5.54 18.37 -13.76
CA SER A 124 -6.08 18.37 -12.41
C SER A 124 -4.94 18.32 -11.37
N LEU A 125 -5.04 19.17 -10.36
CA LEU A 125 -4.02 19.40 -9.32
C LEU A 125 -4.49 19.00 -7.93
N ALA A 126 -5.76 18.63 -7.79
CA ALA A 126 -6.36 18.14 -6.55
C ALA A 126 -7.08 16.81 -6.77
N GLY A 127 -7.10 15.96 -5.73
CA GLY A 127 -7.79 14.67 -5.70
C GLY A 127 -6.87 13.48 -5.37
N PRO A 128 -7.44 12.27 -5.21
CA PRO A 128 -6.72 11.10 -4.72
C PRO A 128 -5.51 10.66 -5.57
N GLN A 129 -5.41 11.11 -6.82
CA GLN A 129 -4.23 10.91 -7.67
C GLN A 129 -3.00 11.73 -7.26
N ARG A 130 -3.17 12.73 -6.38
CA ARG A 130 -2.10 13.62 -5.89
C ARG A 130 -1.72 13.37 -4.43
N ASP A 131 -2.43 12.47 -3.76
CA ASP A 131 -2.16 12.14 -2.36
C ASP A 131 -0.90 11.28 -2.23
N ASP A 132 -0.26 11.35 -1.06
CA ASP A 132 0.92 10.55 -0.71
C ASP A 132 0.74 9.87 0.66
N VAL A 133 1.59 8.91 0.96
CA VAL A 133 1.72 8.29 2.27
C VAL A 133 3.14 8.49 2.76
N GLN A 134 3.26 9.18 3.90
CA GLN A 134 4.55 9.44 4.54
C GLN A 134 4.82 8.39 5.61
N PHE A 135 6.05 7.88 5.61
CA PHE A 135 6.54 6.93 6.61
C PHE A 135 7.62 7.62 7.43
N LEU A 136 7.49 7.57 8.75
CA LEU A 136 8.41 8.23 9.68
C LEU A 136 9.00 7.17 10.61
N ILE A 137 10.33 7.07 10.63
CA ILE A 137 11.05 6.22 11.58
C ILE A 137 11.65 7.13 12.64
N ASN A 138 11.27 6.94 13.90
CA ASN A 138 11.67 7.81 15.02
C ASN A 138 11.43 9.32 14.73
N GLY A 139 10.32 9.61 14.02
CA GLY A 139 9.93 10.96 13.64
C GLY A 139 10.64 11.55 12.41
N MET A 140 11.59 10.84 11.80
CA MET A 140 12.29 11.26 10.59
C MET A 140 11.71 10.60 9.34
N ASP A 141 11.65 11.34 8.23
CA ASP A 141 11.14 10.80 6.96
C ASP A 141 12.02 9.65 6.46
N ALA A 142 11.46 8.43 6.45
CA ALA A 142 12.17 7.22 6.08
C ALA A 142 12.64 7.24 4.62
N ARG A 143 11.93 7.96 3.73
CA ARG A 143 12.27 8.06 2.30
C ARG A 143 13.56 8.87 2.09
N VAL A 144 13.79 9.88 2.92
CA VAL A 144 14.91 10.83 2.76
C VAL A 144 16.08 10.48 3.68
N PHE A 145 15.79 10.10 4.93
CA PHE A 145 16.79 9.97 6.00
C PHE A 145 16.96 8.53 6.50
N GLY A 146 16.06 7.62 6.14
CA GLY A 146 16.15 6.22 6.55
C GLY A 146 17.31 5.51 5.86
N SER A 147 18.11 4.78 6.64
CA SER A 147 19.10 3.84 6.07
C SER A 147 18.40 2.77 5.23
N GLN A 148 19.13 2.12 4.31
CA GLN A 148 18.56 1.01 3.53
C GLN A 148 18.01 -0.11 4.42
N GLY A 149 18.70 -0.41 5.54
CA GLY A 149 18.22 -1.36 6.53
C GLY A 149 16.88 -0.95 7.13
N GLN A 150 16.76 0.30 7.59
CA GLN A 150 15.52 0.84 8.16
C GLN A 150 14.35 0.82 7.17
N GLN A 151 14.59 1.21 5.92
CA GLN A 151 13.57 1.17 4.87
C GLN A 151 13.08 -0.26 4.61
N ARG A 152 13.99 -1.23 4.52
CA ARG A 152 13.64 -2.66 4.38
C ARG A 152 12.81 -3.15 5.57
N THR A 153 13.19 -2.80 6.79
CA THR A 153 12.42 -3.19 8.00
C THR A 153 11.04 -2.55 8.03
N ALA A 154 10.91 -1.28 7.64
CA ALA A 154 9.61 -0.61 7.56
C ALA A 154 8.70 -1.25 6.50
N VAL A 155 9.24 -1.62 5.34
CA VAL A 155 8.49 -2.36 4.31
C VAL A 155 8.05 -3.73 4.82
N LEU A 156 8.93 -4.46 5.51
CA LEU A 156 8.60 -5.75 6.09
C LEU A 156 7.47 -5.61 7.14
N ALA A 157 7.62 -4.66 8.07
CA ALA A 157 6.59 -4.35 9.06
C ALA A 157 5.25 -4.00 8.43
N LEU A 158 5.26 -3.21 7.34
CA LEU A 158 4.06 -2.87 6.59
C LEU A 158 3.38 -4.11 5.99
N LYS A 159 4.15 -5.08 5.47
CA LYS A 159 3.60 -6.33 4.93
C LYS A 159 3.00 -7.22 6.01
N LEU A 160 3.65 -7.32 7.16
CA LEU A 160 3.11 -8.04 8.31
C LEU A 160 1.81 -7.39 8.84
N ALA A 161 1.77 -6.06 8.88
CA ALA A 161 0.57 -5.31 9.27
C ALA A 161 -0.57 -5.49 8.26
N GLN A 162 -0.27 -5.47 6.96
CA GLN A 162 -1.26 -5.73 5.90
C GLN A 162 -1.87 -7.12 6.05
N TYR A 163 -1.05 -8.13 6.30
CA TYR A 163 -1.55 -9.48 6.59
C TYR A 163 -2.52 -9.48 7.78
N ARG A 164 -2.12 -8.88 8.93
CA ARG A 164 -2.95 -8.88 10.15
C ARG A 164 -4.30 -8.22 9.88
N LEU A 165 -4.29 -7.09 9.17
CA LEU A 165 -5.50 -6.36 8.81
C LEU A 165 -6.39 -7.15 7.84
N MET A 166 -5.80 -7.89 6.89
CA MET A 166 -6.55 -8.76 5.98
C MET A 166 -7.20 -9.93 6.72
N GLU A 167 -6.46 -10.58 7.63
CA GLU A 167 -6.98 -11.65 8.48
C GLU A 167 -8.16 -11.15 9.34
N GLU A 168 -8.04 -9.97 9.95
CA GLU A 168 -9.11 -9.36 10.74
C GLU A 168 -10.36 -9.05 9.90
N TYR A 169 -10.17 -8.55 8.67
CA TYR A 169 -11.28 -8.12 7.82
C TYR A 169 -11.97 -9.28 7.09
N VAL A 170 -11.20 -10.29 6.66
CA VAL A 170 -11.71 -11.45 5.91
C VAL A 170 -12.15 -12.57 6.86
N GLY A 171 -11.57 -12.65 8.05
CA GLY A 171 -11.84 -13.70 9.05
C GLY A 171 -11.05 -14.98 8.85
N GLU A 172 -10.16 -15.02 7.85
CA GLU A 172 -9.31 -16.17 7.53
C GLU A 172 -7.88 -15.70 7.23
N PRO A 173 -6.84 -16.46 7.64
CA PRO A 173 -5.45 -16.12 7.38
C PRO A 173 -5.12 -16.26 5.88
N PRO A 174 -4.56 -15.24 5.21
CA PRO A 174 -4.17 -15.35 3.82
C PRO A 174 -2.92 -16.24 3.64
N VAL A 175 -2.78 -16.84 2.45
CA VAL A 175 -1.54 -17.54 2.07
C VAL A 175 -0.44 -16.51 1.84
N VAL A 176 0.73 -16.73 2.45
CA VAL A 176 1.89 -15.85 2.31
C VAL A 176 2.84 -16.37 1.24
N LEU A 177 3.25 -15.47 0.34
CA LEU A 177 4.25 -15.75 -0.69
C LEU A 177 5.50 -14.91 -0.38
N LEU A 178 6.61 -15.58 -0.12
CA LEU A 178 7.91 -14.97 0.16
C LEU A 178 8.84 -15.27 -1.01
N ASP A 179 8.98 -14.31 -1.92
CA ASP A 179 9.80 -14.47 -3.13
C ASP A 179 11.20 -13.87 -2.91
N ASP A 180 12.21 -14.73 -2.71
CA ASP A 180 13.62 -14.40 -2.51
C ASP A 180 13.89 -13.30 -1.44
N VAL A 181 12.97 -13.12 -0.51
CA VAL A 181 13.11 -12.07 0.54
C VAL A 181 14.20 -12.39 1.56
N MET A 182 14.68 -13.63 1.60
CA MET A 182 15.59 -14.11 2.64
C MET A 182 17.02 -13.63 2.41
N SER A 183 17.44 -13.49 1.15
CA SER A 183 18.76 -13.01 0.76
C SER A 183 18.95 -11.52 1.06
N ASP A 184 17.86 -10.77 1.18
CA ASP A 184 17.84 -9.32 1.46
C ASP A 184 17.76 -8.96 2.95
N LEU A 185 17.61 -9.94 3.83
CA LEU A 185 17.48 -9.75 5.27
C LEU A 185 18.72 -10.28 6.00
N ASP A 186 19.18 -9.51 7.00
CA ASP A 186 20.13 -10.01 7.99
C ASP A 186 19.51 -11.14 8.83
N GLU A 187 20.37 -11.91 9.48
CA GLU A 187 20.01 -13.12 10.24
C GLU A 187 18.92 -12.85 11.29
N ARG A 188 19.03 -11.74 12.02
CA ARG A 188 18.06 -11.37 13.06
C ARG A 188 16.67 -11.13 12.47
N ARG A 189 16.58 -10.34 11.40
CA ARG A 189 15.30 -10.05 10.74
C ARG A 189 14.68 -11.28 10.10
N ARG A 190 15.53 -12.16 9.54
CA ARG A 190 15.12 -13.43 8.95
C ARG A 190 14.45 -14.33 10.00
N GLU A 191 15.06 -14.48 11.17
CA GLU A 191 14.49 -15.26 12.28
C GLU A 191 13.14 -14.70 12.75
N HIS A 192 12.99 -13.38 12.86
CA HIS A 192 11.72 -12.76 13.23
C HIS A 192 10.63 -13.02 12.21
N LEU A 193 10.92 -12.83 10.92
CA LEU A 193 9.97 -13.10 9.83
C LEU A 193 9.50 -14.55 9.90
N LEU A 194 10.44 -15.50 9.99
CA LEU A 194 10.11 -16.93 10.03
C LEU A 194 9.30 -17.33 11.26
N ARG A 195 9.64 -16.80 12.45
CA ARG A 195 8.85 -17.03 13.67
C ARG A 195 7.42 -16.53 13.53
N TRP A 196 7.24 -15.38 12.90
CA TRP A 196 5.92 -14.80 12.68
C TRP A 196 5.10 -15.67 11.70
N VAL A 197 5.73 -16.10 10.62
CA VAL A 197 5.10 -16.86 9.54
C VAL A 197 4.66 -18.26 10.00
N ARG A 198 5.55 -19.00 10.69
CA ARG A 198 5.29 -20.37 11.13
C ARG A 198 4.05 -20.53 12.01
N ARG A 199 3.67 -19.48 12.74
CA ARG A 199 2.60 -19.55 13.74
C ARG A 199 1.21 -19.23 13.21
N ARG A 200 1.10 -18.67 11.99
CA ARG A 200 -0.14 -17.99 11.57
C ARG A 200 -0.69 -18.39 10.20
N CYS A 201 0.15 -18.82 9.26
CA CYS A 201 -0.32 -19.04 7.88
C CYS A 201 0.44 -20.11 7.12
N GLN A 202 -0.24 -20.65 6.09
CA GLN A 202 0.41 -21.40 5.03
C GLN A 202 1.33 -20.46 4.24
N THR A 203 2.58 -20.87 4.05
CA THR A 203 3.59 -20.05 3.36
C THR A 203 4.28 -20.82 2.25
N LEU A 204 4.43 -20.15 1.11
CA LEU A 204 5.31 -20.55 0.02
C LEU A 204 6.53 -19.63 0.02
N LEU A 205 7.71 -20.21 0.17
CA LEU A 205 8.98 -19.49 0.22
C LEU A 205 9.87 -19.96 -0.94
N THR A 206 10.43 -19.01 -1.68
CA THR A 206 11.47 -19.27 -2.68
C THR A 206 12.84 -18.86 -2.12
N CYS A 207 13.86 -19.67 -2.40
CA CYS A 207 15.24 -19.36 -2.04
C CYS A 207 16.20 -20.09 -2.99
N THR A 208 17.40 -19.54 -3.16
CA THR A 208 18.47 -20.17 -3.96
C THR A 208 19.27 -21.19 -3.17
N SER A 209 19.23 -21.13 -1.83
CA SER A 209 20.00 -22.00 -0.93
C SER A 209 19.22 -22.25 0.36
N LEU A 210 19.05 -23.53 0.71
CA LEU A 210 18.43 -23.94 1.98
C LEU A 210 19.30 -23.58 3.19
N ARG A 211 20.60 -23.34 2.99
CA ARG A 211 21.53 -22.98 4.09
C ARG A 211 21.21 -21.62 4.70
N ASP A 212 20.48 -20.78 3.97
CA ASP A 212 20.06 -19.47 4.46
C ASP A 212 18.84 -19.58 5.39
N LEU A 213 18.24 -20.77 5.50
CA LEU A 213 17.07 -21.02 6.32
C LEU A 213 17.46 -21.78 7.60
N PRO A 214 16.80 -21.49 8.73
CA PRO A 214 16.92 -22.30 9.94
C PRO A 214 16.63 -23.78 9.66
N SER A 215 17.48 -24.67 10.16
CA SER A 215 17.38 -26.12 9.90
C SER A 215 16.08 -26.74 10.41
N ASP A 216 15.53 -26.22 11.50
CA ASP A 216 14.25 -26.63 12.05
C ASP A 216 13.06 -26.28 11.13
N LEU A 217 13.11 -25.12 10.45
CA LEU A 217 12.14 -24.77 9.42
C LEU A 217 12.23 -25.73 8.23
N VAL A 218 13.45 -26.02 7.76
CA VAL A 218 13.67 -26.93 6.62
C VAL A 218 13.15 -28.33 6.94
N GLY A 219 13.35 -28.82 8.16
CA GLY A 219 12.87 -30.14 8.60
C GLY A 219 11.34 -30.28 8.65
N GLU A 220 10.61 -29.19 8.88
CA GLU A 220 9.13 -29.18 8.89
C GLU A 220 8.52 -28.85 7.51
N ALA A 221 9.31 -28.28 6.60
CA ALA A 221 8.81 -27.79 5.32
C ALA A 221 8.69 -28.90 4.27
N CYS A 222 7.71 -28.75 3.36
CA CYS A 222 7.68 -29.51 2.12
C CYS A 222 8.61 -28.84 1.10
N VAL A 223 9.81 -29.40 0.92
CA VAL A 223 10.85 -28.80 0.09
C VAL A 223 10.78 -29.32 -1.35
N HIS A 224 10.71 -28.41 -2.30
CA HIS A 224 10.74 -28.70 -3.73
C HIS A 224 11.89 -27.97 -4.41
N ARG A 225 12.50 -28.62 -5.40
CA ARG A 225 13.52 -28.04 -6.28
C ARG A 225 12.88 -27.67 -7.62
N VAL A 226 13.16 -26.46 -8.10
CA VAL A 226 12.73 -25.99 -9.43
C VAL A 226 13.92 -26.03 -10.38
N CYS A 227 13.82 -26.80 -11.47
CA CYS A 227 14.87 -26.95 -12.47
C CYS A 227 14.26 -27.10 -13.87
N GLY A 228 14.73 -26.32 -14.85
CA GLY A 228 14.23 -26.42 -16.23
C GLY A 228 12.73 -26.14 -16.40
N GLY A 229 12.13 -25.34 -15.51
CA GLY A 229 10.68 -25.08 -15.48
C GLY A 229 9.84 -26.20 -14.84
N GLY A 230 10.45 -27.31 -14.41
CA GLY A 230 9.79 -28.38 -13.65
C GLY A 230 9.98 -28.24 -12.14
N ILE A 231 9.03 -28.76 -11.37
CA ILE A 231 9.08 -28.85 -9.90
C ILE A 231 9.27 -30.32 -9.53
N VAL A 232 10.35 -30.63 -8.80
CA VAL A 232 10.64 -31.97 -8.30
C VAL A 232 10.79 -31.95 -6.77
N PRO A 233 10.44 -33.02 -6.04
CA PRO A 233 10.75 -33.12 -4.61
C PRO A 233 12.25 -32.91 -4.37
N ALA A 234 12.62 -32.15 -3.35
CA ALA A 234 14.03 -32.05 -2.97
C ALA A 234 14.48 -33.36 -2.29
N PRO A 235 15.71 -33.83 -2.55
CA PRO A 235 16.26 -34.99 -1.83
C PRO A 235 16.30 -34.69 -0.33
N THR A 236 15.89 -35.65 0.49
CA THR A 236 16.01 -35.56 1.95
C THR A 236 17.48 -35.51 2.34
N GLU A 237 17.84 -34.79 3.41
CA GLU A 237 19.24 -34.65 3.88
C GLU A 237 20.01 -35.98 4.04
N ARG A 238 19.30 -37.12 4.12
CA ARG A 238 19.87 -38.48 4.10
C ARG A 238 20.52 -38.91 2.78
N GLU A 239 20.36 -38.17 1.70
CA GLU A 239 20.90 -38.51 0.37
C GLU A 239 22.04 -37.58 -0.09
N LEU A 240 22.51 -36.69 0.79
CA LEU A 240 23.55 -35.68 0.51
C LEU A 240 24.85 -35.86 1.31
N GLU A 241 25.00 -36.97 2.04
CA GLU A 241 26.30 -37.47 2.54
C GLU A 241 26.90 -38.48 1.56
#